data_AF-M2MY12-F1
#
_entry.id   AF-M2MY12-F1
#
_cell.length_a   1.000
_cell.length_b   1.000
_cell.length_c   1.000
_cell.angle_alpha   90.00
_cell.angle_beta   90.00
_cell.angle_gamma   90.00
#
_symmetry.space_group_name_H-M   'P 1'
#
loop_
_entity.id
_entity.type
_entity.pdbx_description
1 polymer ?
#
loop_
_entity_poly.entity_id
_entity_poly.type
_entity_poly.pdbx_seq_one_letter_code
_entity_poly.pdbx_strand_id
1 'polypeptide(L)'
;MADLDEDALLTSAPTADEIDLSEETQDFRFLSAFGTNEVKIPKRGEKDFEQHGTNLQSDTLAASRQAMHNALSFQRVHQPKGYTMATYHPESNMAYSYNPKGPLFARMGQVLSALEDPLGNDERRGQRLWLLPEELIYLLERGTIDVRWPVSEDDEDDRALPMSVQAAYAMCIGGTLTLERHIVYSSLKRAGYIVLRSADFNGSGPSPGTECYPPLPDRTWRGLHHGRDGCLLQPALYRSYADIYSRLALVQFHDPTTQRPQPSNLPVTIPTDLHQPLSSISVTYNIWKPGTTMFKKSSPGTPDFRIAVVNARETKVPSLQQLSSLMEAVPYEPPKQDAQLYQKLKHGYKNVILAIVDQGVVSYLRLADAAFGRERLYGSKSPRPGFKHGGSRKRGQKRR
;
A
#
# COMPACT_ATOMS: atom_id res chain seq x y z
N MET A 1 -29.03 -29.90 -53.48
CA MET A 1 -28.82 -30.66 -52.22
C MET A 1 -27.64 -30.01 -51.53
N ALA A 2 -27.92 -28.89 -50.89
CA ALA A 2 -27.03 -28.17 -49.98
C ALA A 2 -27.77 -28.16 -48.63
N ASP A 3 -27.03 -27.90 -47.56
CA ASP A 3 -27.49 -27.78 -46.17
C ASP A 3 -27.46 -29.10 -45.40
N LEU A 4 -26.31 -29.38 -44.75
CA LEU A 4 -26.21 -30.24 -43.56
C LEU A 4 -24.77 -30.27 -43.01
N ASP A 5 -24.12 -29.12 -42.75
CA ASP A 5 -22.83 -29.14 -42.01
C ASP A 5 -22.39 -27.81 -41.34
N GLU A 6 -23.33 -26.94 -40.90
CA GLU A 6 -22.98 -25.70 -40.17
C GLU A 6 -23.82 -25.45 -38.89
N ASP A 7 -24.08 -26.49 -38.08
CA ASP A 7 -24.72 -26.31 -36.76
C ASP A 7 -23.97 -27.05 -35.63
N ALA A 8 -22.65 -26.93 -35.62
CA ALA A 8 -21.81 -27.32 -34.48
C ALA A 8 -21.15 -26.09 -33.84
N LEU A 9 -21.95 -25.09 -33.45
CA LEU A 9 -21.51 -24.07 -32.51
C LEU A 9 -21.58 -24.63 -31.08
N LEU A 10 -20.40 -24.81 -30.50
CA LEU A 10 -20.14 -25.11 -29.10
C LEU A 10 -20.78 -24.03 -28.20
N THR A 11 -22.02 -24.23 -27.75
CA THR A 11 -22.51 -23.55 -26.55
C THR A 11 -22.02 -24.33 -25.33
N SER A 12 -20.75 -24.15 -24.97
CA SER A 12 -20.32 -24.46 -23.62
C SER A 12 -21.12 -23.60 -22.66
N ALA A 13 -21.92 -24.21 -21.80
CA ALA A 13 -22.55 -23.51 -20.69
C ALA A 13 -21.45 -22.76 -19.89
N PRO A 14 -21.65 -21.49 -19.51
CA PRO A 14 -20.67 -20.77 -18.74
C PRO A 14 -20.43 -21.52 -17.43
N THR A 15 -19.17 -21.79 -17.14
CA THR A 15 -18.73 -22.31 -15.84
C THR A 15 -19.13 -21.33 -14.75
N ALA A 16 -19.42 -21.83 -13.54
CA ALA A 16 -19.92 -21.03 -12.41
C ALA A 16 -19.03 -19.82 -12.02
N ASP A 17 -17.80 -19.76 -12.52
CA ASP A 17 -16.83 -18.69 -12.26
C ASP A 17 -16.96 -17.46 -13.19
N GLU A 18 -17.81 -17.49 -14.24
CA GLU A 18 -18.04 -16.34 -15.16
C GLU A 18 -19.29 -15.51 -14.81
N ILE A 19 -20.00 -15.86 -13.73
CA ILE A 19 -21.25 -15.20 -13.35
C ILE A 19 -20.94 -14.01 -12.44
N ASP A 20 -21.16 -12.79 -12.96
CA ASP A 20 -21.04 -11.57 -12.15
C ASP A 20 -22.21 -11.47 -11.16
N LEU A 21 -21.95 -11.87 -9.92
CA LEU A 21 -22.90 -11.78 -8.80
C LEU A 21 -23.34 -10.32 -8.49
N SER A 22 -22.71 -9.32 -9.09
CA SER A 22 -23.10 -7.91 -8.93
C SER A 22 -24.34 -7.51 -9.74
N GLU A 23 -24.69 -8.27 -10.79
CA GLU A 23 -25.88 -8.03 -11.61
C GLU A 23 -27.12 -8.85 -11.17
N GLU A 24 -26.96 -9.80 -10.25
CA GLU A 24 -28.06 -10.66 -9.78
C GLU A 24 -28.87 -9.96 -8.66
N THR A 25 -30.18 -9.83 -8.84
CA THR A 25 -31.10 -9.32 -7.81
C THR A 25 -31.14 -10.25 -6.60
N GLN A 26 -30.49 -9.85 -5.51
CA GLN A 26 -30.43 -10.63 -4.27
C GLN A 26 -31.77 -10.59 -3.53
N ASP A 27 -32.38 -11.75 -3.30
CA ASP A 27 -33.59 -11.89 -2.48
C ASP A 27 -33.22 -12.00 -0.98
N PHE A 28 -33.39 -10.94 -0.19
CA PHE A 28 -32.96 -10.90 1.21
C PHE A 28 -33.78 -11.78 2.16
N ARG A 29 -34.83 -12.48 1.70
CA ARG A 29 -35.62 -13.38 2.55
C ARG A 29 -34.79 -14.48 3.20
N PHE A 30 -33.71 -14.95 2.58
CA PHE A 30 -32.82 -15.95 3.20
C PHE A 30 -32.17 -15.45 4.50
N LEU A 31 -32.04 -14.13 4.70
CA LEU A 31 -31.49 -13.57 5.95
C LEU A 31 -32.36 -13.92 7.16
N SER A 32 -33.68 -14.02 6.96
CA SER A 32 -34.62 -14.43 8.01
C SER A 32 -34.52 -15.93 8.36
N ALA A 33 -34.00 -16.75 7.44
CA ALA A 33 -33.86 -18.18 7.63
C ALA A 33 -32.67 -18.57 8.51
N PHE A 34 -31.68 -17.69 8.73
CA PHE A 34 -30.51 -18.01 9.58
C PHE A 34 -30.84 -18.24 11.06
N GLY A 35 -32.03 -17.83 11.53
CA GLY A 35 -32.52 -18.11 12.87
C GLY A 35 -33.15 -19.50 13.04
N THR A 36 -33.45 -20.19 11.94
CA THR A 36 -34.09 -21.50 11.91
C THR A 36 -33.15 -22.49 11.22
N ASN A 37 -32.95 -23.69 11.77
CA ASN A 37 -31.96 -24.68 11.29
C ASN A 37 -32.20 -25.26 9.86
N GLU A 38 -32.93 -24.57 8.99
CA GLU A 38 -33.26 -25.00 7.63
C GLU A 38 -32.55 -24.11 6.60
N VAL A 39 -31.26 -24.37 6.38
CA VAL A 39 -30.48 -23.69 5.33
C VAL A 39 -30.81 -24.30 3.97
N LYS A 40 -31.86 -23.81 3.32
CA LYS A 40 -32.07 -24.05 1.88
C LYS A 40 -31.29 -22.99 1.10
N ILE A 41 -30.20 -23.42 0.48
CA ILE A 41 -29.43 -22.61 -0.47
C ILE A 41 -30.41 -22.14 -1.57
N PRO A 42 -30.46 -20.84 -1.90
CA PRO A 42 -31.34 -20.33 -2.95
C PRO A 42 -31.06 -21.04 -4.27
N LYS A 43 -32.12 -21.52 -4.93
CA LYS A 43 -31.99 -22.01 -6.30
C LYS A 43 -31.83 -20.81 -7.23
N ARG A 44 -30.85 -20.96 -8.13
CA ARG A 44 -30.48 -20.07 -9.25
C ARG A 44 -31.69 -19.34 -9.85
N GLY A 45 -31.52 -18.01 -10.03
CA GLY A 45 -32.55 -17.05 -10.40
C GLY A 45 -33.60 -17.53 -11.40
N GLU A 46 -34.86 -17.41 -11.00
CA GLU A 46 -35.98 -17.41 -11.93
C GLU A 46 -35.89 -16.14 -12.76
N LYS A 47 -35.82 -16.28 -14.08
CA LYS A 47 -35.82 -15.15 -15.01
C LYS A 47 -37.18 -14.48 -14.90
N ASP A 48 -37.29 -13.41 -14.11
CA ASP A 48 -38.52 -12.66 -13.92
C ASP A 48 -38.97 -12.08 -15.28
N PHE A 49 -40.02 -12.68 -15.83
CA PHE A 49 -40.71 -12.18 -17.02
C PHE A 49 -41.54 -10.94 -16.65
N GLU A 50 -42.02 -10.25 -17.69
CA GLU A 50 -42.90 -9.07 -17.64
C GLU A 50 -43.97 -9.18 -16.55
N GLN A 51 -44.38 -8.03 -15.97
CA GLN A 51 -45.35 -7.97 -14.87
C GLN A 51 -46.62 -8.76 -15.20
N HIS A 52 -46.73 -9.98 -14.68
CA HIS A 52 -47.95 -10.78 -14.79
C HIS A 52 -48.92 -10.18 -13.80
N GLY A 53 -49.96 -9.45 -14.26
CA GLY A 53 -50.90 -8.57 -13.55
C GLY A 53 -51.54 -9.09 -12.24
N THR A 54 -50.71 -9.53 -11.32
CA THR A 54 -50.94 -10.21 -10.05
C THR A 54 -49.99 -9.56 -9.04
N ASN A 55 -50.43 -9.41 -7.78
CA ASN A 55 -49.63 -8.75 -6.76
C ASN A 55 -48.52 -9.63 -6.18
N LEU A 56 -48.35 -10.87 -6.66
CA LEU A 56 -47.37 -11.81 -6.13
C LEU A 56 -45.93 -11.27 -6.22
N GLN A 57 -45.60 -10.62 -7.34
CA GLN A 57 -44.27 -10.03 -7.55
C GLN A 57 -44.02 -8.84 -6.60
N SER A 58 -45.02 -7.95 -6.44
CA SER A 58 -44.91 -6.80 -5.52
C SER A 58 -44.81 -7.23 -4.06
N ASP A 59 -45.58 -8.25 -3.68
CA ASP A 59 -45.59 -8.78 -2.31
C ASP A 59 -44.28 -9.48 -1.98
N THR A 60 -43.72 -10.24 -2.94
CA THR A 60 -42.40 -10.87 -2.81
C THR A 60 -41.29 -9.84 -2.67
N LEU A 61 -41.33 -8.77 -3.47
CA LEU A 61 -40.37 -7.67 -3.38
C LEU A 61 -40.49 -6.90 -2.05
N ALA A 62 -41.72 -6.64 -1.60
CA ALA A 62 -41.97 -6.00 -0.31
C ALA A 62 -41.45 -6.86 0.86
N ALA A 63 -41.69 -8.17 0.83
CA ALA A 63 -41.18 -9.11 1.83
C ALA A 63 -39.64 -9.16 1.84
N SER A 64 -38.99 -9.18 0.68
CA SER A 64 -37.53 -9.10 0.57
C SER A 64 -36.98 -7.79 1.15
N ARG A 65 -37.58 -6.64 0.81
CA ARG A 65 -37.19 -5.34 1.39
C ARG A 65 -37.38 -5.30 2.90
N GLN A 66 -38.47 -5.86 3.41
CA GLN A 66 -38.71 -5.92 4.85
C GLN A 66 -37.68 -6.81 5.55
N ALA A 67 -37.33 -7.97 4.98
CA ALA A 67 -36.27 -8.83 5.50
C ALA A 67 -34.91 -8.10 5.56
N MET A 68 -34.58 -7.32 4.53
CA MET A 68 -33.39 -6.45 4.51
C MET A 68 -33.42 -5.42 5.63
N HIS A 69 -34.52 -4.65 5.77
CA HIS A 69 -34.66 -3.63 6.81
C HIS A 69 -34.58 -4.23 8.22
N ASN A 70 -35.18 -5.41 8.44
CA ASN A 70 -35.09 -6.12 9.71
C ASN A 70 -33.64 -6.51 10.03
N ALA A 71 -32.90 -7.05 9.06
CA ALA A 71 -31.49 -7.40 9.24
C ALA A 71 -30.61 -6.18 9.53
N LEU A 72 -30.88 -5.04 8.91
CA LEU A 72 -30.20 -3.77 9.18
C LEU A 72 -30.55 -3.17 10.55
N SER A 73 -31.78 -3.38 11.03
CA SER A 73 -32.26 -2.89 12.32
C SER A 73 -31.69 -3.63 13.52
N PHE A 74 -31.16 -4.85 13.31
CA PHE A 74 -30.60 -5.65 14.38
C PHE A 74 -29.39 -4.96 14.99
N GLN A 75 -29.46 -4.68 16.30
CA GLN A 75 -28.35 -4.07 17.03
C GLN A 75 -27.17 -5.04 17.05
N ARG A 76 -26.05 -4.62 16.46
CA ARG A 76 -24.79 -5.37 16.56
C ARG A 76 -24.24 -5.20 17.97
N VAL A 77 -24.21 -6.28 18.73
CA VAL A 77 -23.67 -6.31 20.09
C VAL A 77 -22.44 -7.22 20.11
N HIS A 78 -21.43 -6.86 20.91
CA HIS A 78 -20.29 -7.74 21.14
C HIS A 78 -20.74 -9.04 21.79
N GLN A 79 -20.08 -10.15 21.46
CA GLN A 79 -20.35 -11.39 22.18
C GLN A 79 -20.00 -11.21 23.66
N PRO A 80 -20.91 -11.57 24.59
CA PRO A 80 -20.76 -11.26 26.01
C PRO A 80 -19.58 -11.98 26.67
N LYS A 81 -19.06 -13.07 26.06
CA LYS A 81 -17.90 -13.80 26.56
C LYS A 81 -16.67 -13.42 25.74
N GLY A 82 -15.71 -12.74 26.37
CA GLY A 82 -14.37 -12.52 25.83
C GLY A 82 -14.20 -11.29 24.94
N TYR A 83 -15.11 -10.31 24.99
CA TYR A 83 -14.88 -9.03 24.34
C TYR A 83 -13.74 -8.27 25.06
N THR A 84 -12.91 -7.59 24.28
CA THR A 84 -11.77 -6.83 24.80
C THR A 84 -12.22 -5.41 25.09
N MET A 85 -12.21 -5.01 26.36
CA MET A 85 -12.52 -3.65 26.77
C MET A 85 -11.29 -2.75 26.59
N ALA A 86 -11.48 -1.58 26.00
CA ALA A 86 -10.47 -0.53 25.90
C ALA A 86 -11.01 0.79 26.46
N THR A 87 -10.16 1.55 27.14
CA THR A 87 -10.50 2.86 27.68
C THR A 87 -9.79 3.93 26.86
N TYR A 88 -10.54 4.93 26.40
CA TYR A 88 -9.99 6.08 25.68
C TYR A 88 -9.29 7.05 26.64
N HIS A 89 -8.14 7.56 26.22
CA HIS A 89 -7.35 8.55 26.94
C HIS A 89 -7.29 9.85 26.12
N PRO A 90 -8.05 10.89 26.53
CA PRO A 90 -8.19 12.12 25.74
C PRO A 90 -6.89 12.88 25.48
N GLU A 91 -5.99 12.96 26.46
CA GLU A 91 -4.79 13.80 26.36
C GLU A 91 -3.78 13.26 25.34
N SER A 92 -3.63 11.94 25.25
CA SER A 92 -2.73 11.29 24.30
C SER A 92 -3.41 10.94 22.97
N ASN A 93 -4.74 11.11 22.87
CA ASN A 93 -5.56 10.66 21.74
C ASN A 93 -5.27 9.18 21.38
N MET A 94 -5.22 8.34 22.42
CA MET A 94 -4.99 6.91 22.31
C MET A 94 -6.01 6.17 23.16
N ALA A 95 -6.14 4.86 22.97
CA ALA A 95 -6.88 4.01 23.89
C ALA A 95 -5.97 2.91 24.42
N TYR A 96 -6.26 2.39 25.60
CA TYR A 96 -5.51 1.26 26.14
C TYR A 96 -6.43 0.14 26.58
N SER A 97 -5.90 -1.08 26.55
CA SER A 97 -6.58 -2.27 27.06
C SER A 97 -5.62 -3.08 27.93
N TYR A 98 -6.16 -3.69 28.99
CA TYR A 98 -5.39 -4.57 29.86
C TYR A 98 -5.42 -6.00 29.31
N ASN A 99 -4.24 -6.56 29.03
CA ASN A 99 -4.07 -7.94 28.57
C ASN A 99 -5.06 -8.38 27.46
N PRO A 100 -5.20 -7.61 26.36
CA PRO A 100 -6.15 -7.93 25.30
C PRO A 100 -5.80 -9.27 24.63
N LYS A 101 -6.82 -10.09 24.37
CA LYS A 101 -6.67 -11.42 23.77
C LYS A 101 -7.15 -11.40 22.34
N GLY A 102 -6.31 -11.89 21.43
CA GLY A 102 -6.71 -12.07 20.04
C GLY A 102 -5.53 -11.99 19.07
N PRO A 103 -5.67 -12.59 17.87
CA PRO A 103 -4.59 -12.66 16.88
C PRO A 103 -4.22 -11.28 16.31
N LEU A 104 -5.14 -10.32 16.37
CA LEU A 104 -4.94 -8.96 15.86
C LEU A 104 -3.95 -8.14 16.70
N PHE A 105 -3.94 -8.34 18.02
CA PHE A 105 -3.06 -7.61 18.96
C PHE A 105 -1.58 -8.02 18.85
N ALA A 106 -1.28 -9.16 18.21
CA ALA A 106 0.08 -9.54 17.87
C ALA A 106 0.73 -8.56 16.87
N ARG A 107 -0.07 -7.86 16.07
CA ARG A 107 0.37 -6.94 15.00
C ARG A 107 -0.09 -5.49 15.18
N MET A 108 -0.82 -5.20 16.25
CA MET A 108 -1.39 -3.87 16.54
C MET A 108 -1.21 -3.49 18.00
N GLY A 109 -1.26 -2.19 18.27
CA GLY A 109 -0.99 -1.58 19.56
C GLY A 109 0.49 -1.42 19.84
N GLN A 110 0.86 -0.98 21.03
CA GLN A 110 2.22 -0.92 21.54
C GLN A 110 2.19 -1.01 23.05
N VAL A 111 3.21 -1.63 23.62
CA VAL A 111 3.40 -1.62 25.07
C VAL A 111 4.42 -0.53 25.33
N LEU A 112 4.03 0.48 26.11
CA LEU A 112 4.91 1.58 26.48
C LEU A 112 5.75 1.18 27.69
N SER A 113 6.95 1.76 27.79
CA SER A 113 7.76 1.65 29.00
C SER A 113 7.13 2.48 30.13
N ALA A 114 7.50 2.20 31.39
CA ALA A 114 6.95 2.92 32.54
C ALA A 114 7.21 4.45 32.52
N LEU A 115 8.25 4.90 31.78
CA LEU A 115 8.58 6.31 31.62
C LEU A 115 7.74 7.00 30.54
N GLU A 116 7.31 6.25 29.53
CA GLU A 116 6.56 6.77 28.38
C GLU A 116 5.04 6.58 28.54
N ASP A 117 4.62 5.68 29.43
CA ASP A 117 3.21 5.45 29.74
C ASP A 117 2.61 6.70 30.42
N PRO A 118 1.64 7.39 29.79
CA PRO A 118 1.03 8.60 30.36
C PRO A 118 0.42 8.40 31.75
N LEU A 119 0.02 7.17 32.06
CA LEU A 119 -0.63 6.80 33.31
C LEU A 119 0.33 6.04 34.25
N GLY A 120 1.64 6.06 33.99
CA GLY A 120 2.68 5.45 34.84
C GLY A 120 2.68 3.92 34.86
N ASN A 121 3.09 3.31 35.98
CA ASN A 121 3.03 1.87 36.19
C ASN A 121 1.83 1.50 37.07
N ASP A 122 0.92 0.70 36.54
CA ASP A 122 -0.24 0.19 37.28
C ASP A 122 0.03 -1.28 37.69
N GLU A 123 0.72 -1.45 38.82
CA GLU A 123 1.12 -2.78 39.33
C GLU A 123 -0.08 -3.71 39.59
N ARG A 124 -1.28 -3.15 39.81
CA ARG A 124 -2.47 -3.92 40.18
C ARG A 124 -3.20 -4.50 38.98
N ARG A 125 -3.22 -3.80 37.83
CA ARG A 125 -4.02 -4.17 36.65
C ARG A 125 -3.21 -4.82 35.52
N GLY A 126 -1.88 -4.85 35.65
CA GLY A 126 -0.98 -5.50 34.71
C GLY A 126 -0.65 -4.64 33.48
N GLN A 127 -0.05 -5.26 32.46
CA GLN A 127 0.49 -4.52 31.32
C GLN A 127 -0.60 -3.94 30.41
N ARG A 128 -0.47 -2.64 30.12
CA ARG A 128 -1.34 -1.93 29.17
C ARG A 128 -0.83 -2.08 27.74
N LEU A 129 -1.74 -2.44 26.84
CA LEU A 129 -1.52 -2.31 25.40
C LEU A 129 -2.19 -1.02 24.93
N TRP A 130 -1.38 -0.07 24.50
CA TRP A 130 -1.81 1.21 23.94
C TRP A 130 -2.09 1.07 22.44
N LEU A 131 -3.20 1.60 21.97
CA LEU A 131 -3.64 1.60 20.58
C LEU A 131 -3.54 3.01 20.02
N LEU A 132 -2.90 3.16 18.87
CA LEU A 132 -2.90 4.42 18.13
C LEU A 132 -4.32 4.69 17.58
N PRO A 133 -4.67 5.96 17.31
CA PRO A 133 -6.04 6.31 16.89
C PRO A 133 -6.53 5.56 15.64
N GLU A 134 -5.67 5.27 14.65
CA GLU A 134 -6.08 4.48 13.47
C GLU A 134 -6.31 3.01 13.78
N GLU A 135 -5.58 2.44 14.75
CA GLU A 135 -5.76 1.05 15.18
C GLU A 135 -7.03 0.92 16.04
N LEU A 136 -7.30 1.93 16.87
CA LEU A 136 -8.50 2.05 17.69
C LEU A 136 -9.75 2.05 16.81
N ILE A 137 -9.83 2.97 15.85
CA ILE A 137 -10.99 3.05 14.94
C ILE A 137 -11.13 1.73 14.17
N TYR A 138 -10.03 1.20 13.62
CA TYR A 138 -10.08 -0.05 12.86
C TYR A 138 -10.59 -1.25 13.67
N LEU A 139 -10.13 -1.40 14.91
CA LEU A 139 -10.57 -2.49 15.79
C LEU A 139 -12.01 -2.32 16.27
N LEU A 140 -12.44 -1.07 16.51
CA LEU A 140 -13.81 -0.73 16.89
C LEU A 140 -14.78 -1.00 15.75
N GLU A 141 -14.47 -0.56 14.51
CA GLU A 141 -15.28 -0.84 13.32
C GLU A 141 -15.45 -2.33 13.05
N ARG A 142 -14.39 -3.10 13.32
CA ARG A 142 -14.40 -4.56 13.18
C ARG A 142 -15.19 -5.25 14.30
N GLY A 143 -15.60 -4.52 15.34
CA GLY A 143 -16.27 -5.06 16.52
C GLY A 143 -15.36 -5.94 17.39
N THR A 144 -14.03 -5.78 17.29
CA THR A 144 -13.06 -6.59 18.06
C THR A 144 -12.87 -6.05 19.48
N ILE A 145 -12.96 -4.74 19.66
CA ILE A 145 -12.85 -4.07 20.95
C ILE A 145 -14.13 -3.28 21.24
N ASP A 146 -14.47 -3.18 22.52
CA ASP A 146 -15.45 -2.25 23.06
C ASP A 146 -14.69 -1.08 23.67
N VAL A 147 -14.92 0.13 23.17
CA VAL A 147 -14.19 1.32 23.61
C VAL A 147 -15.09 2.10 24.56
N ARG A 148 -14.53 2.54 25.68
CA ARG A 148 -15.23 3.28 26.71
C ARG A 148 -14.59 4.64 26.93
N TRP A 149 -15.41 5.63 27.29
CA TRP A 149 -14.94 6.90 27.80
C TRP A 149 -14.22 6.72 29.14
N PRO A 150 -13.23 7.54 29.48
CA PRO A 150 -12.62 7.50 30.81
C PRO A 150 -13.68 7.81 31.87
N VAL A 151 -13.64 7.09 32.99
CA VAL A 151 -14.48 7.35 34.16
C VAL A 151 -13.91 8.56 34.90
N SER A 152 -14.75 9.55 35.20
CA SER A 152 -14.39 10.68 36.04
C SER A 152 -14.53 10.30 37.52
N GLU A 153 -13.78 10.96 38.41
CA GLU A 153 -13.88 10.70 39.85
C GLU A 153 -15.27 10.98 40.44
N ASP A 154 -16.10 11.73 39.70
CA ASP A 154 -17.46 12.13 40.07
C ASP A 154 -18.54 11.12 39.62
N ASP A 155 -18.19 10.06 38.88
CA ASP A 155 -19.15 9.08 38.39
C ASP A 155 -19.54 8.06 39.49
N GLU A 156 -20.82 8.06 39.90
CA GLU A 156 -21.36 7.13 40.91
C GLU A 156 -21.30 5.65 40.48
N ASP A 157 -21.35 5.41 39.16
CA ASP A 157 -21.18 4.10 38.56
C ASP A 157 -19.75 3.96 38.03
N ASP A 158 -18.96 3.02 38.57
CA ASP A 158 -17.64 2.60 38.02
C ASP A 158 -17.72 2.07 36.56
N ARG A 159 -18.89 2.13 35.93
CA ARG A 159 -19.17 1.66 34.58
C ARG A 159 -18.98 2.78 33.57
N ALA A 160 -17.81 2.77 32.96
CA ALA A 160 -17.46 3.63 31.84
C ALA A 160 -18.51 3.62 30.71
N LEU A 161 -18.84 4.81 30.18
CA LEU A 161 -19.80 4.99 29.09
C LEU A 161 -19.24 4.40 27.77
N PRO A 162 -19.99 3.59 27.00
CA PRO A 162 -19.52 3.07 25.72
C PRO A 162 -19.39 4.18 24.68
N MET A 163 -18.32 4.13 23.91
CA MET A 163 -18.02 5.06 22.82
C MET A 163 -18.61 4.52 21.51
N SER A 164 -19.37 5.34 20.80
CA SER A 164 -19.86 5.00 19.46
C SER A 164 -18.75 5.10 18.41
N VAL A 165 -18.92 4.45 17.26
CA VAL A 165 -17.99 4.56 16.13
C VAL A 165 -17.86 6.03 15.69
N GLN A 166 -18.99 6.74 15.61
CA GLN A 166 -19.01 8.16 15.24
C GLN A 166 -18.21 9.02 16.22
N ALA A 167 -18.33 8.74 17.53
CA ALA A 167 -17.55 9.43 18.54
C ALA A 167 -16.05 9.13 18.40
N ALA A 168 -15.66 7.88 18.15
CA ALA A 168 -14.26 7.53 17.91
C ALA A 168 -13.69 8.28 16.70
N TYR A 169 -14.44 8.36 15.60
CA TYR A 169 -14.05 9.17 14.43
C TYR A 169 -13.88 10.66 14.80
N ALA A 170 -14.81 11.24 15.55
CA ALA A 170 -14.76 12.64 15.96
C ALA A 170 -13.57 12.96 16.88
N MET A 171 -13.21 12.04 17.77
CA MET A 171 -12.11 12.24 18.71
C MET A 171 -10.73 11.98 18.10
N CYS A 172 -10.62 10.97 17.24
CA CYS A 172 -9.34 10.54 16.69
C CYS A 172 -8.91 11.30 15.43
N ILE A 173 -9.87 11.81 14.64
CA ILE A 173 -9.57 12.54 13.41
C ILE A 173 -9.43 14.05 13.69
N GLY A 174 -8.47 14.69 13.01
CA GLY A 174 -8.26 16.14 13.08
C GLY A 174 -7.09 16.56 13.98
N GLY A 175 -6.54 15.63 14.75
CA GLY A 175 -5.25 15.79 15.43
C GLY A 175 -4.10 15.23 14.58
N THR A 176 -3.41 14.21 15.09
CA THR A 176 -2.29 13.56 14.38
C THR A 176 -2.73 12.71 13.17
N LEU A 177 -3.98 12.23 13.20
CA LEU A 177 -4.55 11.36 12.18
C LEU A 177 -5.55 12.14 11.32
N THR A 178 -5.37 12.10 10.01
CA THR A 178 -6.37 12.59 9.05
C THR A 178 -7.24 11.43 8.56
N LEU A 179 -8.40 11.76 8.00
CA LEU A 179 -9.33 10.77 7.47
C LEU A 179 -8.68 9.94 6.35
N GLU A 180 -7.96 10.58 5.45
CA GLU A 180 -7.29 9.93 4.30
C GLU A 180 -6.27 8.89 4.77
N ARG A 181 -5.49 9.24 5.79
CA ARG A 181 -4.52 8.33 6.42
C ARG A 181 -5.22 7.12 7.02
N HIS A 182 -6.34 7.33 7.71
CA HIS A 182 -7.13 6.24 8.26
C HIS A 182 -7.75 5.34 7.17
N ILE A 183 -8.26 5.91 6.09
CA ILE A 183 -8.82 5.15 4.97
C ILE A 183 -7.74 4.26 4.33
N VAL A 184 -6.55 4.79 4.09
CA VAL A 184 -5.41 4.01 3.58
C VAL A 184 -4.98 2.93 4.57
N TYR A 185 -4.89 3.25 5.86
CA TYR A 185 -4.56 2.28 6.89
C TYR A 185 -5.55 1.12 6.94
N SER A 186 -6.85 1.44 6.97
CA SER A 186 -7.93 0.46 7.07
C SER A 186 -8.02 -0.43 5.82
N SER A 187 -7.83 0.13 4.61
CA SER A 187 -7.82 -0.65 3.37
C SER A 187 -6.66 -1.65 3.34
N LEU A 188 -5.46 -1.23 3.71
CA LEU A 188 -4.27 -2.08 3.76
C LEU A 188 -4.39 -3.18 4.82
N LYS A 189 -4.95 -2.86 6.00
CA LYS A 189 -5.21 -3.84 7.05
C LYS A 189 -6.26 -4.86 6.63
N ARG A 190 -7.33 -4.44 5.94
CA ARG A 190 -8.33 -5.37 5.36
C ARG A 190 -7.72 -6.28 4.31
N ALA A 191 -6.78 -5.79 3.51
CA ALA A 191 -5.99 -6.59 2.56
C ALA A 191 -4.96 -7.53 3.23
N GLY A 192 -4.84 -7.50 4.56
CA GLY A 192 -3.99 -8.43 5.33
C GLY A 192 -2.54 -7.97 5.53
N TYR A 193 -2.18 -6.79 5.04
CA TYR A 193 -0.85 -6.22 5.25
C TYR A 193 -0.61 -5.86 6.71
N ILE A 194 0.66 -5.85 7.10
CA ILE A 194 1.08 -5.29 8.38
C ILE A 194 1.48 -3.85 8.12
N VAL A 195 0.84 -2.91 8.80
CA VAL A 195 1.03 -1.47 8.63
C VAL A 195 1.47 -0.88 9.97
N LEU A 196 2.58 -0.14 9.96
CA LEU A 196 3.08 0.64 11.10
C LEU A 196 3.32 2.09 10.66
N ARG A 197 3.18 3.04 11.60
CA ARG A 197 3.55 4.45 11.35
C ARG A 197 5.04 4.55 11.01
N SER A 198 5.37 5.41 10.06
CA SER A 198 6.76 5.81 9.81
C SER A 198 7.23 6.82 10.87
N ALA A 199 8.54 6.98 11.02
CA ALA A 199 9.12 8.04 11.85
C ALA A 199 8.65 9.43 11.38
N ASP A 200 8.46 9.61 10.07
CA ASP A 200 8.05 10.86 9.45
C ASP A 200 6.53 11.06 9.39
N PHE A 201 5.74 10.27 10.15
CA PHE A 201 4.27 10.31 10.12
C PHE A 201 3.71 11.72 10.41
N ASN A 202 4.31 12.42 11.38
CA ASN A 202 3.97 13.82 11.71
C ASN A 202 4.95 14.83 11.10
N GLY A 203 5.95 14.38 10.35
CA GLY A 203 7.03 15.24 9.86
C GLY A 203 6.58 16.15 8.71
N SER A 204 7.11 17.37 8.68
CA SER A 204 7.01 18.30 7.56
C SER A 204 7.91 17.90 6.38
N GLY A 205 8.10 16.59 6.16
CA GLY A 205 9.03 16.03 5.19
C GLY A 205 10.49 16.44 5.38
N PRO A 206 11.43 15.76 4.69
CA PRO A 206 12.82 16.19 4.66
C PRO A 206 12.96 17.50 3.87
N SER A 207 13.90 18.35 4.27
CA SER A 207 14.30 19.49 3.44
C SER A 207 14.89 18.99 2.11
N PRO A 208 14.68 19.70 1.00
CA PRO A 208 15.29 19.36 -0.28
C PRO A 208 16.81 19.41 -0.18
N GLY A 209 17.46 18.28 -0.42
CA GLY A 209 18.91 18.14 -0.46
C GLY A 209 19.51 18.56 -1.81
N THR A 210 20.83 18.54 -1.84
CA THR A 210 21.62 19.00 -3.00
C THR A 210 21.49 18.08 -4.22
N GLU A 211 20.96 16.87 -4.06
CA GLU A 211 20.71 15.90 -5.14
C GLU A 211 19.33 16.08 -5.80
N CYS A 212 18.53 17.06 -5.34
CA CYS A 212 17.20 17.32 -5.86
C CYS A 212 17.18 17.74 -7.35
N TYR A 213 18.31 18.21 -7.88
CA TYR A 213 18.41 18.65 -9.26
C TYR A 213 19.46 17.80 -10.00
N PRO A 214 19.15 17.27 -11.20
CA PRO A 214 20.18 16.69 -12.04
C PRO A 214 21.27 17.76 -12.27
N PRO A 215 22.56 17.38 -12.24
CA PRO A 215 23.62 18.35 -12.45
C PRO A 215 23.37 19.11 -13.75
N LEU A 216 23.44 20.44 -13.70
CA LEU A 216 23.42 21.24 -14.90
C LEU A 216 24.59 20.78 -15.78
N PRO A 217 24.34 20.43 -17.05
CA PRO A 217 25.39 19.93 -17.91
C PRO A 217 26.47 21.00 -18.08
N ASP A 218 27.65 20.76 -17.50
CA ASP A 218 28.86 21.58 -17.75
C ASP A 218 29.30 21.52 -19.24
N ARG A 219 28.71 20.58 -19.99
CA ARG A 219 28.87 20.36 -21.44
C ARG A 219 27.56 20.51 -22.20
N THR A 220 26.85 21.63 -22.08
CA THR A 220 25.83 22.00 -23.09
C THR A 220 26.51 22.33 -24.40
N TRP A 221 26.49 21.41 -25.39
CA TRP A 221 26.85 21.57 -26.82
C TRP A 221 28.23 22.18 -27.19
N ARG A 222 28.92 22.91 -26.31
CA ARG A 222 30.31 23.40 -26.48
C ARG A 222 31.29 22.24 -26.65
N GLY A 223 30.96 21.07 -26.10
CA GLY A 223 31.71 19.82 -26.27
C GLY A 223 31.64 19.22 -27.68
N LEU A 224 30.57 19.44 -28.44
CA LEU A 224 30.48 19.00 -29.84
C LEU A 224 31.41 19.81 -30.75
N HIS A 225 31.82 21.01 -30.31
CA HIS A 225 32.76 21.88 -31.02
C HIS A 225 34.21 21.69 -30.55
N HIS A 226 34.58 20.50 -30.09
CA HIS A 226 35.98 20.22 -29.73
C HIS A 226 36.73 19.59 -30.90
N GLY A 227 37.19 20.45 -31.80
CA GLY A 227 38.22 20.14 -32.79
C GLY A 227 38.36 21.29 -33.79
N ARG A 228 39.60 21.68 -34.10
CA ARG A 228 39.93 22.55 -35.24
C ARG A 228 39.37 22.04 -36.58
N ASP A 229 38.90 20.78 -36.62
CA ASP A 229 38.57 20.02 -37.83
C ASP A 229 37.08 19.60 -37.95
N GLY A 230 36.18 20.03 -37.06
CA GLY A 230 34.72 19.79 -37.21
C GLY A 230 34.22 18.35 -37.00
N CYS A 231 35.07 17.41 -36.59
CA CYS A 231 34.68 16.03 -36.28
C CYS A 231 34.03 15.90 -34.88
N LEU A 232 32.93 15.13 -34.78
CA LEU A 232 32.21 14.85 -33.53
C LEU A 232 32.98 13.94 -32.55
N LEU A 233 34.00 13.24 -33.05
CA LEU A 233 34.83 12.31 -32.29
C LEU A 233 36.22 12.90 -32.10
N GLN A 234 36.77 12.78 -30.89
CA GLN A 234 38.17 13.09 -30.65
C GLN A 234 39.05 12.10 -31.45
N PRO A 235 40.15 12.56 -32.08
CA PRO A 235 41.13 11.68 -32.72
C PRO A 235 41.71 10.71 -31.68
N ALA A 236 41.29 9.46 -31.72
CA ALA A 236 41.71 8.41 -30.80
C ALA A 236 41.62 7.06 -31.50
N LEU A 237 42.36 6.07 -31.00
CA LEU A 237 42.25 4.70 -31.49
C LEU A 237 40.99 4.05 -30.88
N TYR A 238 40.00 3.73 -31.72
CA TYR A 238 38.80 3.01 -31.33
C TYR A 238 38.95 1.55 -31.74
N ARG A 239 38.86 0.61 -30.78
CA ARG A 239 39.04 -0.82 -31.04
C ARG A 239 37.72 -1.56 -31.23
N SER A 240 36.62 -0.99 -30.77
CA SER A 240 35.28 -1.53 -30.95
C SER A 240 34.26 -0.44 -31.28
N TYR A 241 33.17 -0.81 -31.96
CA TYR A 241 32.01 0.08 -32.15
C TYR A 241 31.41 0.53 -30.80
N ALA A 242 31.55 -0.27 -29.74
CA ALA A 242 31.12 0.12 -28.40
C ALA A 242 31.93 1.31 -27.84
N ASP A 243 33.23 1.39 -28.15
CA ASP A 243 34.08 2.53 -27.78
C ASP A 243 33.68 3.80 -28.54
N ILE A 244 33.22 3.65 -29.79
CA ILE A 244 32.73 4.77 -30.60
C ILE A 244 31.38 5.26 -30.04
N TYR A 245 30.42 4.36 -29.84
CA TYR A 245 29.09 4.72 -29.33
C TYR A 245 29.12 5.27 -27.90
N SER A 246 30.03 4.79 -27.05
CA SER A 246 30.19 5.35 -25.70
C SER A 246 30.78 6.76 -25.72
N ARG A 247 31.68 7.09 -26.65
CA ARG A 247 32.18 8.47 -26.83
C ARG A 247 31.17 9.40 -27.50
N LEU A 248 30.29 8.87 -28.37
CA LEU A 248 29.17 9.60 -28.96
C LEU A 248 27.95 9.71 -28.05
N ALA A 249 27.98 9.13 -26.83
CA ALA A 249 26.86 9.20 -25.91
C ALA A 249 26.68 10.65 -25.41
N LEU A 250 25.76 11.39 -26.03
CA LEU A 250 25.44 12.76 -25.68
C LEU A 250 24.48 12.87 -24.50
N VAL A 251 23.67 11.84 -24.26
CA VAL A 251 22.64 11.84 -23.24
C VAL A 251 23.28 11.58 -21.88
N GLN A 252 23.40 12.64 -21.08
CA GLN A 252 23.71 12.50 -19.66
C GLN A 252 22.54 11.79 -18.97
N PHE A 253 22.85 10.86 -18.10
CA PHE A 253 21.87 10.16 -17.30
C PHE A 253 22.28 10.18 -15.83
N HIS A 254 21.29 10.16 -14.96
CA HIS A 254 21.51 10.03 -13.52
C HIS A 254 21.94 8.61 -13.18
N ASP A 255 23.10 8.46 -12.53
CA ASP A 255 23.54 7.19 -11.94
C ASP A 255 23.37 7.24 -10.40
N PRO A 256 22.40 6.50 -9.84
CA PRO A 256 22.12 6.50 -8.41
C PRO A 256 23.16 5.74 -7.57
N THR A 257 24.15 5.07 -8.18
CA THR A 257 25.26 4.44 -7.44
C THR A 257 26.47 5.32 -7.23
N THR A 258 26.60 6.38 -8.02
CA THR A 258 27.62 7.39 -7.78
C THR A 258 27.23 8.16 -6.52
N GLN A 259 27.71 7.70 -5.37
CA GLN A 259 27.69 8.49 -4.15
C GLN A 259 28.48 9.77 -4.44
N ARG A 260 27.79 10.87 -4.67
CA ARG A 260 28.45 12.16 -4.67
C ARG A 260 28.86 12.41 -3.21
N PRO A 261 30.15 12.65 -2.92
CA PRO A 261 30.53 13.12 -1.60
C PRO A 261 29.73 14.39 -1.34
N GLN A 262 28.96 14.41 -0.24
CA GLN A 262 28.33 15.63 0.23
C GLN A 262 29.41 16.71 0.26
N PRO A 263 29.26 17.84 -0.47
CA PRO A 263 30.11 18.98 -0.19
C PRO A 263 29.72 19.46 1.21
N SER A 264 30.37 18.92 2.22
CA SER A 264 30.46 19.55 3.53
C SER A 264 30.93 20.98 3.28
N ASN A 265 30.12 21.96 3.67
CA ASN A 265 30.44 23.38 3.75
C ASN A 265 30.30 24.21 2.46
N LEU A 266 29.14 24.17 1.81
CA LEU A 266 28.62 25.40 1.18
C LEU A 266 27.31 25.77 1.89
N PRO A 267 27.21 26.97 2.50
CA PRO A 267 25.93 27.45 2.97
C PRO A 267 25.05 27.57 1.73
N VAL A 268 24.05 26.70 1.62
CA VAL A 268 22.93 26.94 0.72
C VAL A 268 22.24 28.16 1.31
N THR A 269 22.55 29.34 0.76
CA THR A 269 21.79 30.55 1.02
C THR A 269 20.42 30.32 0.40
N ILE A 270 19.54 29.68 1.16
CA ILE A 270 18.12 29.63 0.87
C ILE A 270 17.69 31.10 0.85
N PRO A 271 17.14 31.64 -0.25
CA PRO A 271 16.51 32.94 -0.22
C PRO A 271 15.43 32.88 0.86
N THR A 272 15.60 33.67 1.91
CA THR A 272 14.72 33.73 3.08
C THR A 272 13.32 34.29 2.76
N ASP A 273 13.08 34.66 1.50
CA ASP A 273 11.78 35.12 0.99
C ASP A 273 11.05 33.96 0.31
N LEU A 274 10.30 33.20 1.10
CA LEU A 274 8.99 32.60 0.80
C LEU A 274 8.65 31.61 1.92
N HIS A 275 8.15 32.15 3.03
CA HIS A 275 7.43 31.40 4.06
C HIS A 275 6.09 30.87 3.50
N GLN A 276 6.14 29.97 2.51
CA GLN A 276 5.07 29.00 2.30
C GLN A 276 5.54 27.71 2.96
N PRO A 277 4.83 27.18 3.97
CA PRO A 277 5.09 25.82 4.42
C PRO A 277 4.82 24.94 3.19
N LEU A 278 5.87 24.43 2.54
CA LEU A 278 5.68 23.45 1.48
C LEU A 278 4.85 22.33 2.12
N SER A 279 3.66 22.07 1.58
CA SER A 279 2.88 20.88 1.92
C SER A 279 3.75 19.68 1.57
N SER A 280 4.50 19.20 2.54
CA SER A 280 5.62 18.30 2.38
C SER A 280 5.10 16.89 2.40
N ILE A 281 5.22 16.19 1.28
CA ILE A 281 4.82 14.80 1.19
C ILE A 281 5.89 13.99 1.93
N SER A 282 5.50 13.28 2.99
CA SER A 282 6.37 12.43 3.78
C SER A 282 5.88 10.98 3.79
N VAL A 283 6.79 10.06 4.09
CA VAL A 283 6.41 8.65 4.26
C VAL A 283 5.54 8.53 5.51
N THR A 284 4.29 8.14 5.33
CA THR A 284 3.30 7.99 6.39
C THR A 284 3.36 6.59 7.00
N TYR A 285 3.40 5.55 6.18
CA TYR A 285 3.30 4.16 6.64
C TYR A 285 4.42 3.28 6.08
N ASN A 286 4.92 2.40 6.92
CA ASN A 286 5.79 1.30 6.56
C ASN A 286 4.95 0.01 6.53
N ILE A 287 5.15 -0.81 5.51
CA ILE A 287 4.27 -1.94 5.20
C ILE A 287 5.07 -3.21 4.98
N TRP A 288 4.55 -4.31 5.53
CA TRP A 288 5.06 -5.66 5.31
C TRP A 288 3.95 -6.56 4.76
N LYS A 289 4.33 -7.48 3.88
CA LYS A 289 3.41 -8.44 3.26
C LYS A 289 2.77 -9.38 4.28
N PRO A 290 1.55 -9.87 4.00
CA PRO A 290 0.95 -10.94 4.78
C PRO A 290 1.80 -12.21 4.72
N GLY A 291 1.81 -12.98 5.82
CA GLY A 291 2.45 -14.30 5.87
C GLY A 291 3.95 -14.30 6.15
N THR A 292 4.58 -13.14 6.35
CA THR A 292 6.00 -13.04 6.70
C THR A 292 6.26 -13.62 8.09
N THR A 293 6.97 -14.74 8.16
CA THR A 293 7.32 -15.43 9.43
C THR A 293 8.38 -14.69 10.25
N MET A 294 9.14 -13.80 9.61
CA MET A 294 10.24 -13.04 10.24
C MET A 294 9.80 -11.72 10.89
N PHE A 295 8.53 -11.33 10.74
CA PHE A 295 8.06 -10.06 11.30
C PHE A 295 7.97 -10.13 12.83
N LYS A 296 8.64 -9.19 13.51
CA LYS A 296 8.54 -8.98 14.96
C LYS A 296 8.12 -7.54 15.23
N LYS A 297 7.11 -7.33 16.07
CA LYS A 297 6.58 -5.99 16.37
C LYS A 297 7.62 -5.04 16.98
N SER A 298 8.49 -5.54 17.86
CA SER A 298 9.56 -4.76 18.49
C SER A 298 10.73 -4.45 17.56
N SER A 299 10.93 -5.27 16.52
CA SER A 299 11.99 -5.11 15.52
C SER A 299 11.48 -5.56 14.15
N PRO A 300 10.64 -4.74 13.49
CA PRO A 300 9.87 -5.16 12.31
C PRO A 300 10.72 -5.42 11.05
N GLY A 301 12.03 -5.24 11.09
CA GLY A 301 12.93 -5.43 9.96
C GLY A 301 12.69 -4.39 8.86
N THR A 302 13.19 -4.66 7.66
CA THR A 302 13.02 -3.77 6.51
C THR A 302 11.61 -3.88 5.94
N PRO A 303 10.89 -2.75 5.74
CA PRO A 303 9.55 -2.78 5.13
C PRO A 303 9.61 -3.18 3.65
N ASP A 304 8.59 -3.91 3.19
CA ASP A 304 8.39 -4.26 1.78
C ASP A 304 7.95 -3.05 0.95
N PHE A 305 7.12 -2.18 1.54
CA PHE A 305 6.62 -0.97 0.89
C PHE A 305 6.61 0.20 1.87
N ARG A 306 6.85 1.40 1.32
CA ARG A 306 6.75 2.67 2.02
C ARG A 306 5.66 3.49 1.35
N ILE A 307 4.68 3.95 2.13
CA ILE A 307 3.53 4.71 1.61
C ILE A 307 3.55 6.14 2.12
N ALA A 308 3.44 7.08 1.19
CA ALA A 308 3.10 8.47 1.47
C ALA A 308 1.62 8.70 1.11
N VAL A 309 0.83 9.14 2.09
CA VAL A 309 -0.60 9.43 1.87
C VAL A 309 -0.75 10.87 1.40
N VAL A 310 -1.49 11.05 0.30
CA VAL A 310 -1.69 12.34 -0.36
C VAL A 310 -3.19 12.60 -0.52
N ASN A 311 -3.68 13.72 0.01
CA ASN A 311 -5.06 14.15 -0.20
C ASN A 311 -5.18 14.86 -1.55
N ALA A 312 -5.90 14.29 -2.50
CA ALA A 312 -6.01 14.80 -3.87
C ALA A 312 -6.73 16.17 -3.97
N ARG A 313 -7.51 16.56 -2.95
CA ARG A 313 -8.28 17.81 -2.96
C ARG A 313 -7.52 18.99 -2.38
N GLU A 314 -6.66 18.72 -1.40
CA GLU A 314 -5.84 19.74 -0.75
C GLU A 314 -4.50 19.92 -1.47
N THR A 315 -3.95 18.83 -1.99
CA THR A 315 -2.66 18.86 -2.68
C THR A 315 -2.86 18.84 -4.19
N LYS A 316 -2.21 19.80 -4.86
CA LYS A 316 -2.08 19.77 -6.32
C LYS A 316 -1.03 18.72 -6.72
N VAL A 317 -0.84 18.54 -8.02
CA VAL A 317 0.23 17.70 -8.57
C VAL A 317 1.57 18.07 -7.90
N PRO A 318 2.27 17.12 -7.27
CA PRO A 318 3.50 17.40 -6.54
C PRO A 318 4.57 18.03 -7.43
N SER A 319 5.27 19.03 -6.91
CA SER A 319 6.41 19.62 -7.63
C SER A 319 7.59 18.65 -7.64
N LEU A 320 8.50 18.83 -8.61
CA LEU A 320 9.73 18.03 -8.68
C LEU A 320 10.51 18.09 -7.37
N GLN A 321 10.59 19.27 -6.75
CA GLN A 321 11.29 19.49 -5.48
C GLN A 321 10.66 18.70 -4.33
N GLN A 322 9.33 18.64 -4.26
CA GLN A 322 8.63 17.84 -3.24
C GLN A 322 8.89 16.34 -3.42
N LEU A 323 8.88 15.86 -4.67
CA LEU A 323 9.15 14.46 -4.98
C LEU A 323 10.62 14.11 -4.73
N SER A 324 11.55 14.98 -5.06
CA SER A 324 12.98 14.75 -4.82
C SER A 324 13.29 14.70 -3.33
N SER A 325 12.75 15.63 -2.53
CA SER A 325 12.82 15.59 -1.06
C SER A 325 12.31 14.24 -0.52
N LEU A 326 11.11 13.82 -0.94
CA LEU A 326 10.54 12.53 -0.52
C LEU A 326 11.46 11.35 -0.87
N MET A 327 12.02 11.34 -2.09
CA MET A 327 12.91 10.28 -2.56
C MET A 327 14.27 10.28 -1.85
N GLU A 328 14.74 11.42 -1.35
CA GLU A 328 15.97 11.49 -0.56
C GLU A 328 15.81 10.85 0.82
N ALA A 329 14.66 11.01 1.49
CA ALA A 329 14.37 10.35 2.77
C ALA A 329 14.23 8.82 2.66
N VAL A 330 13.90 8.31 1.47
CA VAL A 330 13.77 6.88 1.25
C VAL A 330 15.15 6.21 1.16
N PRO A 331 15.38 5.09 1.87
CA PRO A 331 16.65 4.39 1.83
C PRO A 331 16.93 3.81 0.44
N TYR A 332 18.21 3.70 0.13
CA TYR A 332 18.69 3.09 -1.11
C TYR A 332 18.47 1.57 -1.10
N GLU A 333 17.69 1.08 -2.06
CA GLU A 333 17.30 -0.33 -2.21
C GLU A 333 17.42 -0.76 -3.69
N PRO A 334 18.61 -1.23 -4.10
CA PRO A 334 18.87 -1.56 -5.49
C PRO A 334 18.06 -2.79 -5.93
N PRO A 335 17.66 -2.86 -7.22
CA PRO A 335 16.95 -4.02 -7.72
C PRO A 335 17.87 -5.24 -7.79
N LYS A 336 17.30 -6.44 -7.72
CA LYS A 336 18.05 -7.70 -7.85
C LYS A 336 18.82 -7.72 -9.17
N GLN A 337 20.11 -8.08 -9.12
CA GLN A 337 20.98 -8.06 -10.31
C GLN A 337 20.50 -9.01 -11.42
N ASP A 338 19.92 -10.14 -11.03
CA ASP A 338 19.38 -11.17 -11.93
C ASP A 338 17.98 -10.87 -12.47
N ALA A 339 17.33 -9.80 -12.01
CA ALA A 339 15.99 -9.44 -12.48
C ALA A 339 16.00 -9.02 -13.95
N GLN A 340 14.88 -9.22 -14.62
CA GLN A 340 14.71 -8.73 -15.99
C GLN A 340 14.76 -7.21 -16.04
N LEU A 341 15.14 -6.66 -17.20
CA LEU A 341 15.26 -5.23 -17.46
C LEU A 341 14.06 -4.42 -16.93
N TYR A 342 12.85 -4.78 -17.38
CA TYR A 342 11.62 -4.08 -16.98
C TYR A 342 11.34 -4.15 -15.48
N GLN A 343 11.69 -5.26 -14.82
CA GLN A 343 11.51 -5.40 -13.38
C GLN A 343 12.46 -4.48 -12.62
N LYS A 344 13.71 -4.34 -13.07
CA LYS A 344 14.68 -3.43 -12.48
C LYS A 344 14.25 -1.98 -12.62
N LEU A 345 13.78 -1.59 -13.81
CA LEU A 345 13.29 -0.22 -14.07
C LEU A 345 12.04 0.09 -13.24
N LYS A 346 11.10 -0.85 -13.12
CA LYS A 346 9.89 -0.68 -12.30
C LYS A 346 10.19 -0.63 -10.80
N HIS A 347 11.21 -1.36 -10.34
CA HIS A 347 11.62 -1.33 -8.94
C HIS A 347 12.40 -0.04 -8.61
N GLY A 348 13.28 0.39 -9.50
CA GLY A 348 14.21 1.48 -9.26
C GLY A 348 15.24 1.16 -8.17
N TYR A 349 16.07 2.14 -7.86
CA TYR A 349 17.08 2.11 -6.80
C TYR A 349 16.59 2.72 -5.48
N LYS A 350 15.56 3.54 -5.58
CA LYS A 350 14.73 4.01 -4.48
C LYS A 350 13.29 3.95 -4.96
N ASN A 351 12.35 3.62 -4.08
CA ASN A 351 10.94 3.62 -4.44
C ASN A 351 10.05 3.98 -3.25
N VAL A 352 8.91 4.59 -3.59
CA VAL A 352 7.85 4.94 -2.65
C VAL A 352 6.52 4.79 -3.37
N ILE A 353 5.48 4.44 -2.62
CA ILE A 353 4.12 4.36 -3.14
C ILE A 353 3.36 5.58 -2.61
N LEU A 354 2.78 6.36 -3.53
CA LEU A 354 1.83 7.40 -3.21
C LEU A 354 0.45 6.78 -3.11
N ALA A 355 -0.19 6.91 -1.96
CA ALA A 355 -1.60 6.57 -1.78
C ALA A 355 -2.43 7.86 -1.89
N ILE A 356 -2.98 8.08 -3.07
CA ILE A 356 -3.75 9.26 -3.43
C ILE A 356 -5.21 9.01 -3.06
N VAL A 357 -5.76 9.82 -2.17
CA VAL A 357 -7.13 9.67 -1.67
C VAL A 357 -8.01 10.77 -2.24
N ASP A 358 -9.10 10.39 -2.90
CA ASP A 358 -10.17 11.29 -3.34
C ASP A 358 -11.53 10.72 -2.93
N GLN A 359 -12.23 11.42 -2.03
CA GLN A 359 -13.56 11.03 -1.52
C GLN A 359 -13.68 9.56 -1.10
N GLY A 360 -12.65 9.05 -0.43
CA GLY A 360 -12.60 7.68 0.08
C GLY A 360 -12.16 6.62 -0.92
N VAL A 361 -11.94 6.98 -2.18
CA VAL A 361 -11.25 6.11 -3.16
C VAL A 361 -9.76 6.28 -3.01
N VAL A 362 -9.03 5.18 -2.85
CA VAL A 362 -7.57 5.16 -2.75
C VAL A 362 -6.95 4.65 -4.04
N SER A 363 -6.16 5.50 -4.69
CA SER A 363 -5.34 5.13 -5.85
C SER A 363 -3.87 5.00 -5.44
N TYR A 364 -3.23 3.88 -5.78
CA TYR A 364 -1.81 3.66 -5.47
C TYR A 364 -0.93 3.89 -6.70
N LEU A 365 0.01 4.83 -6.60
CA LEU A 365 0.99 5.13 -7.65
C LEU A 365 2.40 4.86 -7.13
N ARG A 366 3.18 4.07 -7.87
CA ARG A 366 4.59 3.81 -7.53
C ARG A 366 5.48 4.87 -8.17
N LEU A 367 6.24 5.58 -7.35
CA LEU A 367 7.34 6.43 -7.77
C LEU A 367 8.65 5.68 -7.52
N ALA A 368 9.52 5.65 -8.53
CA ALA A 368 10.80 4.95 -8.46
C ALA A 368 11.90 5.76 -9.13
N ASP A 369 13.07 5.82 -8.49
CA ASP A 369 14.29 6.35 -9.09
C ASP A 369 14.89 5.28 -10.01
N ALA A 370 14.55 5.36 -11.29
CA ALA A 370 14.95 4.41 -12.30
C ALA A 370 16.17 4.93 -13.08
N ALA A 371 17.31 4.23 -12.96
CA ALA A 371 18.54 4.57 -13.67
C ALA A 371 18.53 4.00 -15.10
N PHE A 372 17.71 4.57 -15.98
CA PHE A 372 17.56 4.09 -17.36
C PHE A 372 18.89 3.94 -18.12
N GLY A 373 19.86 4.84 -17.89
CA GLY A 373 21.16 4.76 -18.57
C GLY A 373 22.08 3.63 -18.13
N ARG A 374 21.83 3.01 -16.96
CA ARG A 374 22.62 1.84 -16.51
C ARG A 374 22.19 0.56 -17.22
N GLU A 375 20.94 0.47 -17.58
CA GLU A 375 20.38 -0.71 -18.23
C GLU A 375 20.43 -0.56 -19.75
N ARG A 376 21.54 -1.01 -20.34
CA ARG A 376 21.77 -0.88 -21.79
C ARG A 376 20.85 -1.82 -22.57
N LEU A 377 20.05 -1.25 -23.47
CA LEU A 377 19.28 -1.99 -24.49
C LEU A 377 20.18 -2.56 -25.59
N TYR A 378 21.32 -1.92 -25.83
CA TYR A 378 22.26 -2.26 -26.88
C TYR A 378 23.55 -2.84 -26.27
N GLY A 379 24.17 -3.77 -26.99
CA GLY A 379 25.28 -4.57 -26.48
C GLY A 379 24.77 -5.93 -26.04
N SER A 380 25.01 -6.95 -26.86
CA SER A 380 24.67 -8.33 -26.54
C SER A 380 25.27 -8.67 -25.17
N LYS A 381 24.41 -9.02 -24.20
CA LYS A 381 24.85 -9.94 -23.15
C LYS A 381 25.32 -11.18 -23.91
N SER A 382 26.58 -11.56 -23.75
CA SER A 382 27.08 -12.79 -24.37
C SER A 382 26.07 -13.91 -24.09
N PRO A 383 25.71 -14.74 -25.08
CA PRO A 383 24.85 -15.88 -24.81
C PRO A 383 25.52 -16.69 -23.70
N ARG A 384 24.77 -16.99 -22.64
CA ARG A 384 25.22 -17.97 -21.64
C ARG A 384 25.69 -19.20 -22.42
N PRO A 385 26.86 -19.80 -22.11
CA PRO A 385 27.37 -20.92 -22.89
C PRO A 385 26.30 -22.00 -22.91
N GLY A 386 25.67 -22.20 -24.07
CA GLY A 386 24.66 -23.22 -24.25
C GLY A 386 25.29 -24.57 -23.92
N PHE A 387 24.63 -25.34 -23.07
CA PHE A 387 24.97 -26.72 -22.78
C PHE A 387 25.22 -27.45 -24.10
N LYS A 388 26.49 -27.83 -24.33
CA LYS A 388 26.90 -28.66 -25.47
C LYS A 388 26.07 -29.93 -25.45
N HIS A 389 25.19 -30.06 -26.44
CA HIS A 389 24.49 -31.30 -26.75
C HIS A 389 25.53 -32.43 -26.93
N GLY A 390 25.35 -33.48 -26.13
CA GLY A 390 26.12 -34.71 -26.22
C GLY A 390 25.94 -35.38 -27.57
N GLY A 391 27.05 -35.74 -28.20
CA GLY A 391 27.08 -36.46 -29.47
C GLY A 391 28.34 -37.30 -29.60
N SER A 392 28.67 -38.09 -28.56
CA SER A 392 29.72 -39.09 -28.66
C SER A 392 29.20 -40.31 -29.42
N ARG A 393 29.37 -40.30 -30.75
CA ARG A 393 29.25 -41.50 -31.59
C ARG A 393 30.46 -42.40 -31.31
N LYS A 394 30.33 -43.33 -30.35
CA LYS A 394 31.26 -44.45 -30.19
C LYS A 394 31.14 -45.37 -31.41
N ARG A 395 32.18 -45.36 -32.25
CA ARG A 395 32.40 -46.31 -33.34
C ARG A 395 32.72 -47.68 -32.72
N GLY A 396 31.85 -48.66 -32.93
CA GLY A 396 32.11 -50.05 -32.59
C GLY A 396 33.15 -50.65 -33.55
N GLN A 397 34.28 -51.11 -33.00
CA GLN A 397 35.19 -52.02 -33.68
C GLN A 397 35.33 -53.26 -32.77
N LYS A 398 34.59 -54.32 -33.10
CA LYS A 398 34.87 -55.69 -32.64
C LYS A 398 35.73 -56.36 -33.69
N ARG A 399 36.96 -56.72 -33.33
CA ARG A 399 37.72 -57.86 -33.88
C ARG A 399 39.02 -58.04 -33.11
N ARG A 400 39.02 -58.89 -32.08
CA ARG A 400 39.66 -60.22 -32.10
C ARG A 400 39.40 -60.92 -30.78
#